data_AF-M0QSX1-F1
#
_entry.id   AF-M0QSX1-F1
#
_cell.length_a   1.000
_cell.length_b   1.000
_cell.length_c   1.000
_cell.angle_alpha   90.00
_cell.angle_beta   90.00
_cell.angle_gamma   90.00
#
_symmetry.space_group_name_H-M   'P 1'
#
loop_
_entity.id
_entity.type
_entity.pdbx_description
1 polymer ?
#
loop_
_entity_poly.entity_id
_entity_poly.type
_entity_poly.pdbx_seq_one_letter_code
_entity_poly.pdbx_strand_id
1 'polypeptide(L)'
;VAGATVFSALESPGEAEARARWGATLRNFSAAHGVAEPEPRAFLRHYEAALAAGVRADALRPRWDFPGAFYFVGTVVSTIGFGMTTPATVGGKAFLIAYGLFGCAGTILFFNLFLERIISLLAFIMRACRERQLRRNGLLPATFRRGSALSEADSLAGWKPSVYHVLLILGLFAVLLSCCASAMYTSVEGWDYVDSLYFCFVTFSTIGFGDLVSSQHAAYRNQGLYRLGNFLFILLGVCCIYSLFNVISILIKQVLNWMLRKLSCRCCARCCPAPGAPLARRNAITPGSRLRRRLAALGADTAARDSDAEGRRLSGELISMRDLTASNKVSLALLQKQLSETANGYPRSVCVNTRQNGFSGGVGALGIMNNRLAETSASR
;
A
#
# COMPACT_ATOMS: atom_id res chain seq x y z
N VAL A 1 10.49 17.57 -1.97
CA VAL A 1 11.27 18.63 -2.66
C VAL A 1 10.96 18.66 -4.15
N ALA A 2 11.31 17.62 -4.93
CA ALA A 2 11.07 17.62 -6.39
C ALA A 2 9.59 17.88 -6.80
N GLY A 3 8.62 17.26 -6.12
CA GLY A 3 7.20 17.55 -6.39
C GLY A 3 6.82 19.01 -6.10
N ALA A 4 7.31 19.57 -4.98
CA ALA A 4 7.04 20.95 -4.61
C ALA A 4 7.63 21.96 -5.61
N THR A 5 8.83 21.70 -6.12
CA THR A 5 9.44 22.55 -7.15
C THR A 5 8.67 22.53 -8.46
N VAL A 6 8.16 21.35 -8.86
CA VAL A 6 7.35 21.21 -10.08
C VAL A 6 6.03 21.96 -9.93
N PHE A 7 5.27 21.72 -8.86
CA PHE A 7 4.00 22.43 -8.64
C PHE A 7 4.19 23.93 -8.48
N SER A 8 5.22 24.38 -7.75
CA SER A 8 5.51 25.80 -7.63
C SER A 8 5.82 26.46 -8.98
N ALA A 9 6.52 25.76 -9.87
CA ALA A 9 6.85 26.30 -11.20
C ALA A 9 5.63 26.33 -12.13
N LEU A 10 4.74 25.33 -12.02
CA LEU A 10 3.55 25.22 -12.87
C LEU A 10 2.41 26.14 -12.41
N GLU A 11 2.16 26.21 -11.10
CA GLU A 11 0.94 26.86 -10.56
C GLU A 11 1.16 28.33 -10.15
N SER A 12 2.38 28.71 -9.73
CA SER A 12 2.67 30.09 -9.31
C SER A 12 2.33 31.17 -10.35
N PRO A 13 2.63 31.01 -11.66
CA PRO A 13 2.25 32.03 -12.64
C PRO A 13 0.73 32.14 -12.80
N GLY A 14 0.02 31.01 -12.83
CA GLY A 14 -1.44 30.99 -12.91
C GLY A 14 -2.10 31.64 -11.69
N GLU A 15 -1.56 31.41 -10.50
CA GLU A 15 -2.01 32.06 -9.27
C GLU A 15 -1.81 33.58 -9.31
N ALA A 16 -0.65 34.04 -9.80
CA ALA A 16 -0.35 35.47 -9.93
C ALA A 16 -1.31 36.16 -10.91
N GLU A 17 -1.59 35.53 -12.05
CA GLU A 17 -2.58 36.02 -13.01
C GLU A 17 -4.00 36.03 -12.44
N ALA A 18 -4.42 34.97 -11.74
CA ALA A 18 -5.73 34.90 -11.12
C ALA A 18 -5.91 36.01 -10.07
N ARG A 19 -4.88 36.27 -9.26
CA ARG A 19 -4.85 37.37 -8.28
C ARG A 19 -4.94 38.73 -8.98
N ALA A 20 -4.24 38.93 -10.09
CA ALA A 20 -4.31 40.16 -10.88
C ALA A 20 -5.70 40.38 -11.50
N ARG A 21 -6.29 39.32 -12.08
CA ARG A 21 -7.67 39.33 -12.62
C ARG A 21 -8.68 39.68 -11.53
N TRP A 22 -8.62 39.02 -10.38
CA TRP A 22 -9.52 39.31 -9.26
C TRP A 22 -9.40 40.75 -8.75
N GLY A 23 -8.18 41.27 -8.61
CA GLY A 23 -7.94 42.65 -8.24
C GLY A 23 -8.51 43.65 -9.26
N ALA A 24 -8.45 43.34 -10.55
CA ALA A 24 -9.08 44.15 -11.59
C ALA A 24 -10.61 44.09 -11.51
N THR A 25 -11.21 42.92 -11.30
CA THR A 25 -12.66 42.76 -11.12
C THR A 25 -13.18 43.59 -9.95
N LEU A 26 -12.49 43.55 -8.81
CA LEU A 26 -12.89 44.30 -7.62
C LEU A 26 -12.81 45.81 -7.83
N ARG A 27 -11.76 46.30 -8.52
CA ARG A 27 -11.62 47.72 -8.88
C ARG A 27 -12.70 48.17 -9.85
N ASN A 28 -12.99 47.36 -10.87
CA ASN A 28 -14.05 47.66 -11.83
C ASN A 28 -15.43 47.71 -11.15
N PHE A 29 -15.70 46.80 -10.22
CA PHE A 29 -16.94 46.80 -9.44
C PHE A 29 -17.07 48.06 -8.57
N SER A 30 -16.00 48.41 -7.86
CA SER A 30 -15.90 49.62 -7.03
C SER A 30 -16.14 50.90 -7.85
N ALA A 31 -15.49 51.02 -9.01
CA ALA A 31 -15.65 52.15 -9.90
C ALA A 31 -17.05 52.24 -10.51
N ALA A 32 -17.63 51.10 -10.93
CA ALA A 32 -18.95 51.06 -11.56
C ALA A 32 -20.09 51.45 -10.61
N HIS A 33 -19.97 51.14 -9.32
CA HIS A 33 -21.02 51.38 -8.33
C HIS A 33 -20.71 52.53 -7.36
N GLY A 34 -19.58 53.23 -7.54
CA GLY A 34 -19.16 54.33 -6.67
C GLY A 34 -18.87 53.91 -5.22
N VAL A 35 -18.52 52.64 -4.99
CA VAL A 35 -18.30 52.06 -3.67
C VAL A 35 -16.82 52.10 -3.33
N ALA A 36 -16.43 52.54 -2.13
CA ALA A 36 -15.03 52.54 -1.71
C ALA A 36 -14.48 51.09 -1.61
N GLU A 37 -13.28 50.82 -2.13
CA GLU A 37 -12.63 49.49 -2.11
C GLU A 37 -12.72 48.69 -0.78
N PRO A 38 -12.64 49.27 0.43
CA PRO A 38 -12.74 48.49 1.67
C PRO A 38 -14.13 47.88 1.91
N GLU A 39 -15.21 48.48 1.42
CA GLU A 39 -16.58 48.00 1.65
C GLU A 39 -16.88 46.64 0.99
N PRO A 40 -16.60 46.42 -0.33
CA PRO A 40 -16.82 45.12 -0.93
C PRO A 40 -15.89 44.06 -0.34
N ARG A 41 -14.67 44.42 0.11
CA ARG A 41 -13.79 43.49 0.85
C ARG A 41 -14.39 43.10 2.20
N ALA A 42 -14.99 44.03 2.92
CA ALA A 42 -15.68 43.73 4.18
C ALA A 42 -16.89 42.82 3.95
N PHE A 43 -17.70 43.10 2.92
CA PHE A 43 -18.80 42.23 2.53
C PHE A 43 -18.33 40.81 2.16
N LEU A 44 -17.26 40.69 1.37
CA LEU A 44 -16.69 39.39 1.01
C LEU A 44 -16.21 38.60 2.23
N ARG A 45 -15.66 39.24 3.26
CA ARG A 45 -15.31 38.58 4.52
C ARG A 45 -16.56 38.04 5.26
N HIS A 46 -17.67 38.78 5.23
CA HIS A 46 -18.93 38.28 5.77
C HIS A 46 -19.48 37.11 4.93
N TYR A 47 -19.33 37.17 3.61
CA TYR A 47 -19.70 36.06 2.73
C TYR A 47 -18.81 34.81 2.97
N GLU A 48 -17.52 34.97 3.23
CA GLU A 48 -16.63 33.86 3.63
C GLU A 48 -17.09 33.20 4.95
N ALA A 49 -17.53 34.00 5.93
CA ALA A 49 -18.11 33.47 7.17
C ALA A 49 -19.45 32.75 6.92
N ALA A 50 -20.30 33.30 6.05
CA ALA A 50 -21.56 32.67 5.64
C ALA A 50 -21.30 31.35 4.89
N LEU A 51 -20.28 31.32 4.02
CA LEU A 51 -19.83 30.14 3.30
C LEU A 51 -19.34 29.05 4.27
N ALA A 52 -18.58 29.42 5.29
CA ALA A 52 -18.15 28.51 6.36
C ALA A 52 -19.32 27.98 7.19
N ALA A 53 -20.40 28.75 7.34
CA ALA A 53 -21.67 28.30 7.93
C ALA A 53 -22.54 27.45 6.97
N GLY A 54 -22.10 27.27 5.72
CA GLY A 54 -22.78 26.47 4.70
C GLY A 54 -23.75 27.24 3.81
N VAL A 55 -23.82 28.57 3.92
CA VAL A 55 -24.65 29.45 3.08
C VAL A 55 -23.90 29.74 1.78
N ARG A 56 -24.47 29.35 0.64
CA ARG A 56 -23.87 29.53 -0.70
C ARG A 56 -24.84 30.27 -1.60
N ALA A 57 -24.35 31.25 -2.35
CA ALA A 57 -25.14 31.97 -3.33
C ALA A 57 -25.67 31.06 -4.47
N ASP A 58 -24.89 30.05 -4.86
CA ASP A 58 -25.20 29.19 -6.02
C ASP A 58 -25.91 27.87 -5.67
N ALA A 59 -26.49 27.74 -4.47
CA ALA A 59 -27.03 26.46 -4.01
C ALA A 59 -28.36 26.10 -4.72
N LEU A 60 -28.26 25.43 -5.87
CA LEU A 60 -29.41 24.85 -6.59
C LEU A 60 -30.07 23.67 -5.86
N ARG A 61 -29.40 23.02 -4.88
CA ARG A 61 -29.92 21.84 -4.14
C ARG A 61 -29.48 21.80 -2.67
N PRO A 62 -30.36 21.41 -1.73
CA PRO A 62 -29.98 21.14 -0.34
C PRO A 62 -28.98 19.98 -0.23
N ARG A 63 -27.84 20.20 0.44
CA ARG A 63 -26.76 19.20 0.59
C ARG A 63 -27.05 18.10 1.62
N TRP A 64 -27.90 18.41 2.60
CA TRP A 64 -28.27 17.49 3.69
C TRP A 64 -29.59 16.75 3.45
N ASP A 65 -30.01 16.63 2.18
CA ASP A 65 -31.06 15.68 1.84
C ASP A 65 -30.54 14.24 1.85
N PHE A 66 -31.42 13.24 1.91
CA PHE A 66 -31.01 11.86 2.10
C PHE A 66 -29.94 11.37 1.09
N PRO A 67 -30.04 11.65 -0.23
CA PRO A 67 -29.00 11.27 -1.18
C PRO A 67 -27.68 12.03 -0.98
N GLY A 68 -27.73 13.31 -0.60
CA GLY A 68 -26.53 14.10 -0.29
C GLY A 68 -25.85 13.62 0.99
N ALA A 69 -26.63 13.27 2.02
CA ALA A 69 -26.14 12.68 3.26
C ALA A 69 -25.55 11.27 3.02
N PHE A 70 -26.19 10.44 2.19
CA PHE A 70 -25.64 9.14 1.79
C PHE A 70 -24.30 9.28 1.06
N TYR A 71 -24.20 10.25 0.14
CA TYR A 71 -22.93 10.56 -0.53
C TYR A 71 -21.86 11.02 0.46
N PHE A 72 -22.19 11.93 1.37
CA PHE A 72 -21.28 12.37 2.44
C PHE A 72 -20.79 11.21 3.31
N VAL A 73 -21.69 10.33 3.73
CA VAL A 73 -21.35 9.13 4.49
C VAL A 73 -20.40 8.22 3.70
N GLY A 74 -20.69 8.01 2.42
CA GLY A 74 -19.84 7.25 1.52
C GLY A 74 -18.42 7.82 1.41
N THR A 75 -18.27 9.15 1.30
CA THR A 75 -16.95 9.81 1.18
C THR A 75 -16.15 9.78 2.48
N VAL A 76 -16.82 9.75 3.64
CA VAL A 76 -16.18 9.55 4.95
C VAL A 76 -15.64 8.12 5.08
N VAL A 77 -16.49 7.12 4.84
CA VAL A 77 -16.14 5.70 4.99
C VAL A 77 -15.04 5.28 4.01
N SER A 78 -15.09 5.78 2.78
CA SER A 78 -14.07 5.55 1.75
C SER A 78 -12.82 6.41 1.91
N THR A 79 -12.75 7.25 2.94
CA THR A 79 -11.65 8.19 3.21
C THR A 79 -11.33 9.14 2.05
N ILE A 80 -12.27 9.38 1.13
CA ILE A 80 -12.10 10.34 0.03
C ILE A 80 -12.20 11.77 0.58
N GLY A 81 -13.26 12.07 1.33
CA GLY A 81 -13.40 13.32 2.06
C GLY A 81 -13.26 14.61 1.25
N PHE A 82 -14.05 14.81 0.18
CA PHE A 82 -14.02 16.02 -0.68
C PHE A 82 -14.11 17.39 0.04
N GLY A 83 -14.49 17.45 1.31
CA GLY A 83 -14.57 18.71 2.08
C GLY A 83 -15.70 19.66 1.66
N MET A 84 -16.43 19.37 0.59
CA MET A 84 -17.54 20.20 0.11
C MET A 84 -18.72 20.22 1.07
N THR A 85 -18.98 19.14 1.80
CA THR A 85 -19.99 19.05 2.85
C THR A 85 -19.34 18.66 4.17
N THR A 86 -19.48 19.49 5.19
CA THR A 86 -18.93 19.24 6.52
C THR A 86 -19.98 19.51 7.60
N PRO A 87 -20.03 18.72 8.68
CA PRO A 87 -20.98 18.95 9.76
C PRO A 87 -20.62 20.24 10.51
N ALA A 88 -21.53 21.22 10.50
CA ALA A 88 -21.36 22.45 11.26
C ALA A 88 -21.70 22.29 12.75
N THR A 89 -22.67 21.42 13.06
CA THR A 89 -23.18 21.22 14.42
C THR A 89 -22.22 20.39 15.29
N VAL A 90 -22.21 20.67 16.60
CA VAL A 90 -21.41 19.91 17.57
C VAL A 90 -21.81 18.43 17.57
N GLY A 91 -23.11 18.14 17.54
CA GLY A 91 -23.62 16.76 17.46
C GLY A 91 -23.19 16.04 16.18
N GLY A 92 -23.23 16.71 15.03
CA GLY A 92 -22.78 16.15 13.76
C GLY A 92 -21.27 15.85 13.75
N LYS A 93 -20.46 16.74 14.33
CA LYS A 93 -19.01 16.51 14.50
C LYS A 93 -18.71 15.34 15.44
N ALA A 94 -19.40 15.25 16.58
CA ALA A 94 -19.25 14.13 17.51
C ALA A 94 -19.64 12.79 16.88
N PHE A 95 -20.77 12.76 16.16
CA PHE A 95 -21.19 11.58 15.40
C PHE A 95 -20.18 11.20 14.33
N LEU A 96 -19.65 12.18 13.57
CA LEU A 96 -18.63 11.94 12.55
C LEU A 96 -17.36 11.31 13.14
N ILE A 97 -16.93 11.71 14.33
CA ILE A 97 -15.75 11.12 15.00
C ILE A 97 -15.99 9.64 15.29
N ALA A 98 -17.11 9.30 15.92
CA ALA A 98 -17.44 7.91 16.25
C ALA A 98 -17.67 7.07 14.97
N TYR A 99 -18.47 7.61 14.03
CA TYR A 99 -18.79 6.97 12.77
C TYR A 99 -17.54 6.74 11.90
N GLY A 100 -16.67 7.75 11.80
CA GLY A 100 -15.43 7.69 11.03
C GLY A 100 -14.47 6.62 11.56
N LEU A 101 -14.36 6.47 12.89
CA LEU A 101 -13.49 5.44 13.48
C LEU A 101 -13.91 4.02 13.07
N PHE A 102 -15.19 3.67 13.29
CA PHE A 102 -15.69 2.34 12.93
C PHE A 102 -15.80 2.15 11.41
N GLY A 103 -16.21 3.20 10.69
CA GLY A 103 -16.33 3.22 9.24
C GLY A 103 -14.98 2.94 8.57
N CYS A 104 -13.95 3.72 8.88
CA CYS A 104 -12.62 3.54 8.30
C CYS A 104 -12.02 2.16 8.63
N ALA A 105 -12.15 1.69 9.88
CA ALA A 105 -11.69 0.35 10.26
C ALA A 105 -12.41 -0.75 9.46
N GLY A 106 -13.74 -0.64 9.33
CA GLY A 106 -14.56 -1.55 8.52
C GLY A 106 -14.19 -1.52 7.04
N THR A 107 -13.95 -0.34 6.48
CA THR A 107 -13.52 -0.16 5.08
C THR A 107 -12.18 -0.81 4.80
N ILE A 108 -11.19 -0.62 5.67
CA ILE A 108 -9.87 -1.23 5.52
C ILE A 108 -9.99 -2.76 5.56
N LEU A 109 -10.79 -3.31 6.47
CA LEU A 109 -11.06 -4.75 6.51
C LEU A 109 -11.75 -5.23 5.23
N PHE A 110 -12.79 -4.52 4.78
CA PHE A 110 -13.49 -4.82 3.54
C PHE A 110 -12.53 -4.85 2.35
N PHE A 111 -11.69 -3.83 2.18
CA PHE A 111 -10.77 -3.80 1.05
C PHE A 111 -9.68 -4.87 1.13
N ASN A 112 -9.22 -5.24 2.33
CA ASN A 112 -8.28 -6.36 2.50
C ASN A 112 -8.91 -7.70 2.06
N LEU A 113 -10.15 -7.97 2.48
CA LEU A 113 -10.90 -9.16 2.06
C LEU A 113 -11.17 -9.12 0.55
N PHE A 114 -11.54 -7.96 0.03
CA PHE A 114 -11.79 -7.76 -1.39
C PHE A 114 -10.53 -8.01 -2.23
N LEU A 115 -9.37 -7.54 -1.77
CA LEU A 115 -8.07 -7.79 -2.40
C LEU A 115 -7.74 -9.29 -2.43
N GLU A 116 -7.98 -10.02 -1.35
CA GLU A 116 -7.76 -11.47 -1.32
C GLU A 116 -8.62 -12.19 -2.37
N ARG A 117 -9.89 -11.78 -2.50
CA ARG A 117 -10.80 -12.30 -3.52
C ARG A 117 -10.37 -11.92 -4.93
N ILE A 118 -9.92 -10.68 -5.18
CA ILE A 118 -9.39 -10.24 -6.48
C ILE A 118 -8.16 -11.03 -6.86
N ILE A 119 -7.19 -11.21 -5.97
CA ILE A 119 -5.96 -11.96 -6.27
C ILE A 119 -6.32 -13.41 -6.61
N SER A 120 -7.23 -14.02 -5.85
CA SER A 120 -7.71 -15.39 -6.11
C SER A 120 -8.42 -15.51 -7.46
N LEU A 121 -9.31 -14.56 -7.78
CA LEU A 121 -10.03 -14.49 -9.04
C LEU A 121 -9.07 -14.30 -10.22
N LEU A 122 -8.09 -13.42 -10.08
CA LEU A 122 -7.11 -13.16 -11.11
C LEU A 122 -6.19 -14.36 -11.33
N ALA A 123 -5.78 -15.03 -10.26
CA ALA A 123 -5.03 -16.30 -10.34
C ALA A 123 -5.83 -17.38 -11.08
N PHE A 124 -7.13 -17.49 -10.80
CA PHE A 124 -8.03 -18.39 -11.50
C PHE A 124 -8.15 -18.04 -12.99
N ILE A 125 -8.35 -16.76 -13.34
CA ILE A 125 -8.42 -16.30 -14.74
C ILE A 125 -7.12 -16.59 -15.48
N MET A 126 -5.96 -16.28 -14.90
CA MET A 126 -4.66 -16.56 -15.51
C MET A 126 -4.46 -18.07 -15.74
N ARG A 127 -4.87 -18.91 -14.79
CA ARG A 127 -4.83 -20.37 -14.95
C ARG A 127 -5.74 -20.83 -16.09
N ALA A 128 -6.98 -20.36 -16.13
CA ALA A 128 -7.93 -20.69 -17.19
C ALA A 128 -7.44 -20.24 -18.58
N CYS A 129 -6.87 -19.04 -18.69
CA CYS A 129 -6.27 -18.53 -19.93
C CYS A 129 -5.08 -19.39 -20.37
N ARG A 130 -4.17 -19.75 -19.44
CA ARG A 130 -3.02 -20.61 -19.73
C ARG A 130 -3.46 -22.01 -20.18
N GLU A 131 -4.42 -22.62 -19.50
CA GLU A 131 -4.99 -23.92 -19.88
C GLU A 131 -5.65 -23.86 -21.27
N ARG A 132 -6.39 -22.78 -21.58
CA ARG A 132 -6.94 -22.56 -22.92
C ARG A 132 -5.87 -22.34 -23.98
N GLN A 133 -4.81 -21.61 -23.67
CA GLN A 133 -3.70 -21.35 -24.59
C GLN A 133 -2.90 -22.62 -24.88
N LEU A 134 -2.66 -23.47 -23.87
CA LEU A 134 -2.03 -24.78 -24.05
C LEU A 134 -2.90 -25.72 -24.89
N ARG A 135 -4.22 -25.69 -24.71
CA ARG A 135 -5.17 -26.44 -25.57
C ARG A 135 -5.13 -25.94 -27.01
N ARG A 136 -5.07 -24.62 -27.22
CA ARG A 136 -5.05 -24.00 -28.56
C ARG A 136 -3.73 -24.22 -29.30
N ASN A 137 -2.61 -24.29 -28.57
CA ASN A 137 -1.29 -24.54 -29.16
C ASN A 137 -1.02 -26.03 -29.42
N GLY A 138 -2.00 -26.92 -29.22
CA GLY A 138 -1.89 -28.36 -29.55
C GLY A 138 -0.89 -29.15 -28.70
N LEU A 139 -0.34 -28.55 -27.63
CA LEU A 139 0.66 -29.15 -26.75
C LEU A 139 0.05 -30.01 -25.62
N LEU A 140 -1.28 -30.15 -25.58
CA LEU A 140 -1.97 -31.08 -24.68
C LEU A 140 -2.37 -32.35 -25.47
N PRO A 141 -1.72 -33.50 -25.23
CA PRO A 141 -2.06 -34.74 -25.91
C PRO A 141 -3.48 -35.18 -25.53
N ALA A 142 -4.25 -35.66 -26.52
CA ALA A 142 -5.57 -36.27 -26.34
C ALA A 142 -5.53 -37.60 -25.55
N THR A 143 -4.35 -38.05 -25.13
CA THR A 143 -4.10 -39.30 -24.41
C THR A 143 -3.36 -39.06 -23.09
N PHE A 144 -3.81 -38.11 -22.27
CA PHE A 144 -3.36 -38.05 -20.87
C PHE A 144 -3.99 -39.20 -20.07
N ARG A 145 -3.34 -40.36 -20.14
CA ARG A 145 -3.62 -41.52 -19.29
C ARG A 145 -3.53 -41.05 -17.85
N ARG A 146 -4.61 -41.27 -17.10
CA ARG A 146 -4.95 -40.83 -15.73
C ARG A 146 -3.93 -41.14 -14.62
N GLY A 147 -2.73 -41.66 -14.94
CA GLY A 147 -1.73 -42.14 -13.98
C GLY A 147 -0.43 -41.34 -13.91
N SER A 148 0.02 -40.65 -14.97
CA SER A 148 1.27 -39.87 -14.96
C SER A 148 1.08 -38.36 -14.78
N ALA A 149 -0.18 -37.89 -14.77
CA ALA A 149 -0.53 -36.49 -14.55
C ALA A 149 -0.27 -36.02 -13.11
N LEU A 150 -0.27 -36.93 -12.12
CA LEU A 150 -0.04 -36.54 -10.74
C LEU A 150 1.38 -36.00 -10.52
N SER A 151 2.40 -36.55 -11.20
CA SER A 151 3.79 -36.12 -10.98
C SER A 151 4.16 -34.80 -11.68
N GLU A 152 3.54 -34.47 -12.83
CA GLU A 152 3.75 -33.18 -13.51
C GLU A 152 2.74 -32.10 -13.12
N ALA A 153 1.52 -32.46 -12.70
CA ALA A 153 0.58 -31.51 -12.11
C ALA A 153 1.07 -31.01 -10.74
N ASP A 154 1.78 -31.82 -9.97
CA ASP A 154 2.48 -31.39 -8.74
C ASP A 154 3.66 -30.45 -9.05
N SER A 155 4.29 -30.56 -10.22
CA SER A 155 5.31 -29.61 -10.68
C SER A 155 4.71 -28.29 -11.21
N LEU A 156 3.46 -28.31 -11.67
CA LEU A 156 2.66 -27.13 -12.02
C LEU A 156 1.96 -26.49 -10.80
N ALA A 157 1.88 -27.19 -9.66
CA ALA A 157 1.39 -26.65 -8.39
C ALA A 157 2.31 -25.58 -7.77
N GLY A 158 3.53 -25.42 -8.30
CA GLY A 158 4.49 -24.36 -7.94
C GLY A 158 4.34 -23.05 -8.72
N TRP A 159 3.38 -22.91 -9.64
CA TRP A 159 3.26 -21.69 -10.45
C TRP A 159 2.63 -20.54 -9.65
N LYS A 160 3.47 -19.76 -8.95
CA LYS A 160 3.06 -18.44 -8.44
C LYS A 160 2.89 -17.50 -9.65
N PRO A 161 1.67 -16.99 -9.94
CA PRO A 161 1.53 -15.96 -10.95
C PRO A 161 2.44 -14.79 -10.54
N SER A 162 3.30 -14.36 -11.46
CA SER A 162 4.23 -13.31 -11.11
C SER A 162 3.43 -12.04 -10.75
N VAL A 163 3.83 -11.40 -9.65
CA VAL A 163 3.16 -10.21 -9.10
C VAL A 163 3.05 -9.12 -10.17
N TYR A 164 4.00 -9.06 -11.11
CA TYR A 164 4.00 -8.16 -12.25
C TYR A 164 2.82 -8.37 -13.21
N HIS A 165 2.40 -9.62 -13.47
CA HIS A 165 1.24 -9.88 -14.33
C HIS A 165 -0.06 -9.48 -13.63
N VAL A 166 -0.14 -9.73 -12.31
CA VAL A 166 -1.26 -9.29 -11.49
C VAL A 166 -1.38 -7.76 -11.51
N LEU A 167 -0.26 -7.06 -11.30
CA LEU A 167 -0.17 -5.61 -11.39
C LEU A 167 -0.60 -5.10 -12.77
N LEU A 168 -0.09 -5.70 -13.84
CA LEU A 168 -0.40 -5.28 -15.21
C LEU A 168 -1.90 -5.40 -15.51
N ILE A 169 -2.52 -6.55 -15.23
CA ILE A 169 -3.93 -6.77 -15.53
C ILE A 169 -4.82 -5.85 -14.69
N LEU A 170 -4.52 -5.73 -13.39
CA LEU A 170 -5.27 -4.85 -12.50
C LEU A 170 -5.11 -3.38 -12.89
N GLY A 171 -3.90 -2.97 -13.28
CA GLY A 171 -3.61 -1.62 -13.77
C GLY A 171 -4.34 -1.29 -15.07
N LEU A 172 -4.32 -2.20 -16.04
CA LEU A 172 -5.09 -2.04 -17.30
C LEU A 172 -6.59 -1.95 -17.04
N PHE A 173 -7.12 -2.77 -16.13
CA PHE A 173 -8.52 -2.70 -15.74
C PHE A 173 -8.86 -1.37 -15.06
N ALA A 174 -8.01 -0.88 -14.15
CA ALA A 174 -8.20 0.40 -13.49
C ALA A 174 -8.19 1.57 -14.49
N VAL A 175 -7.27 1.55 -15.48
CA VAL A 175 -7.22 2.56 -16.55
C VAL A 175 -8.49 2.51 -17.41
N LEU A 176 -8.91 1.32 -17.83
CA LEU A 176 -10.14 1.15 -18.61
C LEU A 176 -11.36 1.68 -17.85
N LEU A 177 -11.46 1.33 -16.57
CA LEU A 177 -12.54 1.79 -15.70
C LEU A 177 -12.57 3.32 -15.58
N SER A 178 -11.41 3.95 -15.37
CA SER A 178 -11.30 5.41 -15.34
C SER A 178 -11.67 6.08 -16.66
N CYS A 179 -11.29 5.49 -17.80
CA CYS A 179 -11.70 6.00 -19.12
C CYS A 179 -13.22 5.89 -19.33
N CYS A 180 -13.82 4.76 -18.96
CA CYS A 180 -15.27 4.57 -19.04
C CYS A 180 -16.03 5.54 -18.12
N ALA A 181 -15.57 5.71 -16.89
CA ALA A 181 -16.15 6.65 -15.94
C ALA A 181 -16.00 8.10 -16.44
N SER A 182 -14.84 8.47 -16.97
CA SER A 182 -14.59 9.80 -17.54
C SER A 182 -15.55 10.11 -18.70
N ALA A 183 -15.77 9.17 -19.63
CA ALA A 183 -16.74 9.35 -20.71
C ALA A 183 -18.18 9.60 -20.18
N MET A 184 -18.55 8.95 -19.09
CA MET A 184 -19.83 9.22 -18.41
C MET A 184 -19.85 10.63 -17.82
N TYR A 185 -18.81 11.06 -17.10
CA TYR A 185 -18.77 12.39 -16.48
C TYR A 185 -18.73 13.52 -17.51
N THR A 186 -17.94 13.40 -18.58
CA THR A 186 -17.92 14.38 -19.68
C THR A 186 -19.30 14.57 -20.29
N SER A 187 -20.03 13.48 -20.53
CA SER A 187 -21.36 13.56 -21.16
C SER A 187 -22.47 14.07 -20.23
N VAL A 188 -22.35 13.86 -18.91
CA VAL A 188 -23.41 14.19 -17.94
C VAL A 188 -23.14 15.48 -17.18
N GLU A 189 -21.91 15.70 -16.72
CA GLU A 189 -21.52 16.88 -15.93
C GLU A 189 -20.99 18.03 -16.81
N GLY A 190 -20.75 17.77 -18.10
CA GLY A 190 -20.27 18.78 -19.06
C GLY A 190 -18.81 19.20 -18.84
N TRP A 191 -18.06 18.45 -18.06
CA TRP A 191 -16.62 18.68 -17.84
C TRP A 191 -15.80 18.24 -19.05
N ASP A 192 -14.64 18.85 -19.23
CA ASP A 192 -13.66 18.37 -20.19
C ASP A 192 -13.23 16.92 -19.85
N TYR A 193 -12.82 16.16 -20.87
CA TYR A 193 -12.43 14.76 -20.68
C TYR A 193 -11.21 14.60 -19.77
N VAL A 194 -10.28 15.57 -19.82
CA VAL A 194 -9.10 15.60 -18.95
C VAL A 194 -9.52 15.86 -17.50
N ASP A 195 -10.40 16.83 -17.27
CA ASP A 195 -10.94 17.14 -15.94
C ASP A 195 -11.73 15.96 -15.36
N SER A 196 -12.48 15.27 -16.21
CA SER A 196 -13.23 14.06 -15.85
C SER A 196 -12.29 12.90 -15.48
N LEU A 197 -11.17 12.73 -16.20
CA LEU A 197 -10.12 11.77 -15.86
C LEU A 197 -9.40 12.14 -14.56
N TYR A 198 -9.09 13.42 -14.38
CA TYR A 198 -8.50 13.95 -13.16
C TYR A 198 -9.42 13.71 -11.96
N PHE A 199 -10.73 13.98 -12.10
CA PHE A 199 -11.73 13.67 -11.09
C PHE A 199 -11.74 12.18 -10.75
N CYS A 200 -11.71 11.28 -11.75
CA CYS A 200 -11.64 9.83 -11.51
C CYS A 200 -10.40 9.46 -10.71
N PHE A 201 -9.23 9.99 -11.08
CA PHE A 201 -7.99 9.72 -10.36
C PHE A 201 -8.04 10.25 -8.91
N VAL A 202 -8.40 11.52 -8.71
CA VAL A 202 -8.49 12.16 -7.38
C VAL A 202 -9.49 11.44 -6.48
N THR A 203 -10.60 10.99 -7.05
CA THR A 203 -11.66 10.27 -6.32
C THR A 203 -11.25 8.84 -5.98
N PHE A 204 -10.80 8.06 -6.97
CA PHE A 204 -10.50 6.63 -6.79
C PHE A 204 -9.23 6.40 -5.95
N SER A 205 -8.27 7.34 -6.00
CA SER A 205 -7.07 7.31 -5.15
C SER A 205 -7.30 7.88 -3.75
N THR A 206 -8.55 8.27 -3.44
CA THR A 206 -8.96 8.85 -2.15
C THR A 206 -8.14 10.09 -1.76
N ILE A 207 -7.70 10.89 -2.74
CA ILE A 207 -7.08 12.20 -2.50
C ILE A 207 -8.17 13.22 -2.17
N GLY A 208 -9.24 13.22 -2.97
CA GLY A 208 -10.46 13.97 -2.71
C GLY A 208 -10.30 15.48 -2.51
N PHE A 209 -9.71 16.21 -3.47
CA PHE A 209 -9.58 17.67 -3.35
C PHE A 209 -10.92 18.42 -3.26
N GLY A 210 -11.96 17.93 -3.94
CA GLY A 210 -13.31 18.51 -3.89
C GLY A 210 -13.52 19.75 -4.75
N ASP A 211 -12.55 20.07 -5.60
CA ASP A 211 -12.62 21.03 -6.70
C ASP A 211 -13.66 20.61 -7.75
N LEU A 212 -13.68 19.32 -8.10
CA LEU A 212 -14.70 18.69 -8.93
C LEU A 212 -15.46 17.65 -8.11
N VAL A 213 -16.80 17.70 -8.16
CA VAL A 213 -17.67 16.77 -7.44
C VAL A 213 -18.87 16.42 -8.29
N SER A 214 -19.12 15.13 -8.45
CA SER A 214 -20.25 14.62 -9.23
C SER A 214 -21.59 14.73 -8.48
N SER A 215 -22.70 14.65 -9.21
CA SER A 215 -24.07 14.64 -8.67
C SER A 215 -24.45 15.89 -7.86
N GLN A 216 -23.86 17.06 -8.16
CA GLN A 216 -24.18 18.33 -7.49
C GLN A 216 -25.29 19.13 -8.18
N HIS A 217 -25.59 18.88 -9.46
CA HIS A 217 -26.63 19.63 -10.18
C HIS A 217 -28.04 19.30 -9.65
N ALA A 218 -28.94 20.29 -9.66
CA ALA A 218 -30.31 20.13 -9.16
C ALA A 218 -31.13 19.10 -9.95
N ALA A 219 -30.98 19.10 -11.27
CA ALA A 219 -31.74 18.23 -12.17
C ALA A 219 -30.80 17.55 -13.16
N TYR A 220 -30.89 16.22 -13.21
CA TYR A 220 -30.29 15.40 -14.25
C TYR A 220 -31.42 14.71 -15.01
N ARG A 221 -31.26 14.51 -16.32
CA ARG A 221 -32.30 13.88 -17.16
C ARG A 221 -32.72 12.50 -16.64
N ASN A 222 -31.76 11.68 -16.21
CA ASN A 222 -31.98 10.36 -15.60
C ASN A 222 -31.32 10.28 -14.21
N GLN A 223 -31.85 11.02 -13.24
CA GLN A 223 -31.21 11.22 -11.93
C GLN A 223 -30.95 9.92 -11.16
N GLY A 224 -31.90 8.96 -11.15
CA GLY A 224 -31.72 7.69 -10.45
C GLY A 224 -30.62 6.81 -11.06
N LEU A 225 -30.64 6.64 -12.38
CA LEU A 225 -29.66 5.82 -13.10
C LEU A 225 -28.25 6.41 -13.00
N TYR A 226 -28.13 7.73 -13.13
CA TYR A 226 -26.85 8.41 -13.00
C TYR A 226 -26.27 8.25 -11.59
N ARG A 227 -27.09 8.43 -10.54
CA ARG A 227 -26.64 8.27 -9.15
C ARG A 227 -26.18 6.85 -8.84
N LEU A 228 -26.92 5.85 -9.34
CA LEU A 228 -26.52 4.46 -9.20
C LEU A 228 -25.22 4.18 -9.97
N GLY A 229 -25.11 4.65 -11.21
CA GLY A 229 -23.89 4.53 -12.02
C GLY A 229 -22.68 5.20 -11.36
N ASN A 230 -22.82 6.43 -10.89
CA ASN A 230 -21.82 7.18 -10.14
C ASN A 230 -21.37 6.41 -8.89
N PHE A 231 -22.31 5.90 -8.09
CA PHE A 231 -21.99 5.09 -6.92
C PHE A 231 -21.21 3.83 -7.28
N LEU A 232 -21.63 3.10 -8.32
CA LEU A 232 -20.95 1.89 -8.77
C LEU A 232 -19.54 2.18 -9.32
N PHE A 233 -19.36 3.25 -10.11
CA PHE A 233 -18.06 3.65 -10.61
C PHE A 233 -17.11 4.07 -9.50
N ILE A 234 -17.58 4.87 -8.54
CA ILE A 234 -16.77 5.26 -7.37
C ILE A 234 -16.40 4.04 -6.54
N LEU A 235 -17.37 3.17 -6.22
CA LEU A 235 -17.13 1.97 -5.43
C LEU A 235 -16.11 1.05 -6.11
N LEU A 236 -16.32 0.72 -7.39
CA LEU A 236 -15.43 -0.15 -8.14
C LEU A 236 -14.05 0.50 -8.36
N GLY A 237 -14.02 1.80 -8.65
CA GLY A 237 -12.79 2.57 -8.86
C GLY A 237 -11.89 2.60 -7.62
N VAL A 238 -12.46 2.94 -6.47
CA VAL A 238 -11.73 2.95 -5.19
C VAL A 238 -11.26 1.53 -4.84
N CYS A 239 -12.11 0.51 -5.01
CA CYS A 239 -11.74 -0.89 -4.81
C CYS A 239 -10.53 -1.32 -5.66
N CYS A 240 -10.52 -0.93 -6.94
CA CYS A 240 -9.45 -1.26 -7.88
C CYS A 240 -8.15 -0.53 -7.57
N ILE A 241 -8.19 0.78 -7.33
CA ILE A 241 -6.99 1.57 -7.02
C ILE A 241 -6.42 1.17 -5.66
N TYR A 242 -7.24 0.90 -4.65
CA TYR A 242 -6.78 0.38 -3.37
C TYR A 242 -6.04 -0.95 -3.54
N SER A 243 -6.59 -1.85 -4.37
CA SER A 243 -5.95 -3.12 -4.67
C SER A 243 -4.62 -2.92 -5.40
N LEU A 244 -4.57 -1.97 -6.34
CA LEU A 244 -3.37 -1.62 -7.09
C LEU A 244 -2.26 -1.08 -6.16
N PHE A 245 -2.59 -0.14 -5.27
CA PHE A 245 -1.64 0.41 -4.30
C PHE A 245 -1.08 -0.65 -3.36
N ASN A 246 -1.91 -1.59 -2.91
CA ASN A 246 -1.44 -2.70 -2.09
C ASN A 246 -0.45 -3.61 -2.83
N VAL A 247 -0.76 -3.98 -4.09
CA VAL A 247 0.16 -4.76 -4.94
C VAL A 247 1.47 -4.01 -5.18
N ILE A 248 1.39 -2.70 -5.46
CA ILE A 248 2.57 -1.84 -5.59
C ILE A 248 3.39 -1.82 -4.29
N SER A 249 2.75 -1.77 -3.11
CA SER A 249 3.47 -1.82 -1.83
C SER A 249 4.28 -3.10 -1.65
N ILE A 250 3.75 -4.23 -2.13
CA ILE A 250 4.45 -5.53 -2.11
C ILE A 250 5.69 -5.46 -3.01
N LEU A 251 5.56 -4.89 -4.20
CA LEU A 251 6.69 -4.70 -5.11
C LEU A 251 7.75 -3.76 -4.54
N ILE A 252 7.34 -2.64 -3.92
CA ILE A 252 8.26 -1.72 -3.26
C ILE A 252 9.05 -2.46 -2.15
N LYS A 253 8.38 -3.27 -1.33
CA LYS A 253 9.05 -4.09 -0.30
C LYS A 253 10.06 -5.07 -0.91
N GLN A 254 9.70 -5.74 -2.01
CA GLN A 254 10.61 -6.66 -2.71
C GLN A 254 11.85 -5.93 -3.26
N VAL A 255 11.64 -4.77 -3.89
CA VAL A 255 12.72 -3.93 -4.43
C VAL A 255 13.61 -3.42 -3.30
N LEU A 256 13.03 -2.93 -2.19
CA LEU A 256 13.78 -2.46 -1.03
C LEU A 256 14.64 -3.58 -0.42
N ASN A 257 14.07 -4.77 -0.22
CA ASN A 257 14.81 -5.92 0.30
C ASN A 257 15.94 -6.34 -0.65
N TRP A 258 15.70 -6.30 -1.95
CA TRP A 258 16.75 -6.55 -2.95
C TRP A 258 17.87 -5.51 -2.88
N MET A 259 17.54 -4.23 -2.75
CA MET A 259 18.52 -3.16 -2.58
C MET A 259 19.36 -3.35 -1.31
N LEU A 260 18.71 -3.65 -0.17
CA LEU A 260 19.40 -3.90 1.10
C LEU A 260 20.38 -5.08 1.01
N ARG A 261 19.98 -6.19 0.36
CA ARG A 261 20.88 -7.33 0.11
C ARG A 261 22.07 -6.93 -0.76
N LYS A 262 21.84 -6.15 -1.82
CA LYS A 262 22.90 -5.69 -2.73
C LYS A 262 23.88 -4.73 -2.04
N LEU A 263 23.38 -3.89 -1.14
CA LEU A 263 24.18 -3.01 -0.29
C LEU A 263 25.01 -3.82 0.73
N SER A 264 24.41 -4.81 1.40
CA SER A 264 25.11 -5.73 2.32
C SER A 264 26.24 -6.52 1.63
N CYS A 265 26.01 -7.03 0.42
CA CYS A 265 27.05 -7.74 -0.33
C CYS A 265 28.21 -6.83 -0.76
N ARG A 266 27.94 -5.54 -1.02
CA ARG A 266 28.99 -4.54 -1.30
C ARG A 266 29.80 -4.17 -0.06
N CYS A 267 29.19 -4.19 1.13
CA CYS A 267 29.90 -4.02 2.39
C CYS A 267 30.79 -5.23 2.72
N CYS A 268 30.33 -6.47 2.55
CA CYS A 268 31.15 -7.66 2.80
C CYS A 268 32.35 -7.78 1.85
N ALA A 269 32.21 -7.44 0.57
CA ALA A 269 33.32 -7.45 -0.39
C ALA A 269 34.39 -6.38 -0.10
N ARG A 270 34.05 -5.33 0.68
CA ARG A 270 34.98 -4.26 1.06
C ARG A 270 35.59 -4.46 2.46
N CYS A 271 34.99 -5.31 3.30
CA CYS A 271 35.42 -5.57 4.67
C CYS A 271 36.24 -6.87 4.85
N CYS A 272 36.33 -7.75 3.85
CA CYS A 272 37.18 -8.94 3.91
C CYS A 272 38.02 -9.10 2.63
N PRO A 273 39.35 -8.88 2.65
CA PRO A 273 40.22 -9.44 1.62
C PRO A 273 40.23 -10.96 1.79
N ALA A 274 40.00 -11.69 0.69
CA ALA A 274 40.01 -13.16 0.70
C ALA A 274 41.37 -13.68 1.21
N PRO A 275 41.43 -14.53 2.25
CA PRO A 275 42.66 -15.20 2.61
C PRO A 275 42.88 -16.40 1.70
N GLY A 276 43.97 -16.36 0.93
CA GLY A 276 44.72 -17.53 0.46
C GLY A 276 44.01 -18.50 -0.48
N ALA A 277 44.21 -18.31 -1.78
CA ALA A 277 44.11 -19.42 -2.73
C ALA A 277 45.17 -20.48 -2.39
N PRO A 278 44.83 -21.78 -2.22
CA PRO A 278 45.84 -22.78 -1.96
C PRO A 278 46.61 -23.10 -3.24
N LEU A 279 47.92 -22.86 -3.18
CA LEU A 279 48.91 -23.26 -4.16
C LEU A 279 48.89 -24.78 -4.35
N ALA A 280 49.01 -25.19 -5.62
CA ALA A 280 49.16 -26.57 -6.04
C ALA A 280 50.31 -27.28 -5.32
N ARG A 281 50.07 -28.52 -4.85
CA ARG A 281 51.15 -29.48 -4.58
C ARG A 281 50.83 -30.81 -5.23
N ARG A 282 51.57 -31.07 -6.31
CA ARG A 282 51.68 -32.35 -7.03
C ARG A 282 52.42 -33.39 -6.18
N ASN A 283 52.01 -34.65 -6.37
CA ASN A 283 52.75 -35.91 -6.20
C ASN A 283 53.03 -36.44 -4.78
N ALA A 284 52.40 -37.57 -4.46
CA ALA A 284 53.04 -38.70 -3.77
C ALA A 284 52.32 -40.02 -4.13
N ILE A 285 53.08 -40.96 -4.66
CA ILE A 285 52.71 -42.32 -5.07
C ILE A 285 52.77 -43.23 -3.83
N THR A 286 51.79 -44.12 -3.62
CA THR A 286 51.99 -45.37 -2.86
C THR A 286 51.21 -46.54 -3.49
N PRO A 287 51.78 -47.78 -3.50
CA PRO A 287 51.25 -48.90 -4.29
C PRO A 287 50.50 -49.97 -3.48
N GLY A 288 49.55 -50.64 -4.13
CA GLY A 288 49.28 -52.09 -4.06
C GLY A 288 48.78 -52.73 -2.76
N SER A 289 47.56 -53.29 -2.78
CA SER A 289 47.36 -54.76 -2.69
C SER A 289 45.88 -55.13 -2.88
N ARG A 290 45.67 -56.21 -3.64
CA ARG A 290 44.37 -56.84 -3.95
C ARG A 290 44.08 -57.92 -2.91
N LEU A 291 42.84 -58.01 -2.40
CA LEU A 291 42.13 -59.27 -2.07
C LEU A 291 40.64 -58.91 -1.79
N ARG A 292 39.67 -59.34 -2.60
CA ARG A 292 38.79 -60.53 -2.43
C ARG A 292 37.79 -60.32 -1.27
N ARG A 293 36.45 -60.39 -1.35
CA ARG A 293 35.53 -61.24 -2.14
C ARG A 293 34.08 -60.72 -1.95
N ARG A 294 33.18 -61.21 -2.82
CA ARG A 294 31.72 -60.97 -2.91
C ARG A 294 30.90 -61.64 -1.79
N LEU A 295 29.63 -61.21 -1.72
CA LEU A 295 28.42 -61.79 -1.08
C LEU A 295 28.23 -61.38 0.39
N ALA A 296 27.33 -60.47 0.76
CA ALA A 296 25.87 -60.40 0.55
C ALA A 296 25.09 -61.56 1.21
N ALA A 297 24.72 -61.38 2.49
CA ALA A 297 23.56 -62.00 3.14
C ALA A 297 23.22 -61.30 4.47
N LEU A 298 21.97 -60.81 4.54
CA LEU A 298 21.04 -60.63 5.67
C LEU A 298 21.53 -60.17 7.08
N GLY A 299 20.87 -59.13 7.59
CA GLY A 299 20.65 -58.96 9.05
C GLY A 299 20.57 -57.52 9.53
N ALA A 300 19.39 -57.13 10.01
CA ALA A 300 18.93 -55.83 10.47
C ALA A 300 19.79 -55.05 11.50
N ASP A 301 19.70 -53.72 11.33
CA ASP A 301 19.45 -52.64 12.30
C ASP A 301 20.52 -51.98 13.21
N THR A 302 20.45 -50.64 13.14
CA THR A 302 20.91 -49.55 14.04
C THR A 302 22.39 -49.13 14.03
N ALA A 303 22.68 -48.00 13.38
CA ALA A 303 23.17 -46.76 14.01
C ALA A 303 23.75 -45.76 12.99
N ALA A 304 23.14 -44.57 12.98
CA ALA A 304 23.68 -43.24 12.66
C ALA A 304 25.09 -43.12 12.02
N ARG A 305 25.13 -42.53 10.82
CA ARG A 305 25.85 -41.26 10.55
C ARG A 305 25.69 -40.82 9.09
N ASP A 306 25.19 -39.60 8.95
CA ASP A 306 25.00 -38.85 7.71
C ASP A 306 26.31 -38.68 6.93
N SER A 307 26.23 -38.82 5.61
CA SER A 307 27.27 -38.44 4.67
C SER A 307 26.65 -37.49 3.65
N ASP A 308 26.77 -36.19 3.95
CA ASP A 308 26.51 -35.11 3.01
C ASP A 308 27.53 -35.15 1.87
N ALA A 309 27.04 -35.42 0.66
CA ALA A 309 27.76 -35.12 -0.57
C ALA A 309 26.76 -34.70 -1.65
N GLU A 310 26.04 -33.60 -1.41
CA GLU A 310 25.20 -32.98 -2.43
C GLU A 310 25.92 -31.80 -3.08
N GLY A 311 26.17 -31.95 -4.37
CA GLY A 311 26.75 -30.93 -5.22
C GLY A 311 25.86 -29.69 -5.33
N ARG A 312 26.53 -28.55 -5.48
CA ARG A 312 26.00 -27.23 -5.81
C ARG A 312 24.72 -27.25 -6.67
N ARG A 313 23.57 -26.97 -6.07
CA ARG A 313 22.47 -26.20 -6.67
C ARG A 313 21.86 -25.26 -5.63
N LEU A 314 21.97 -23.96 -5.89
CA LEU A 314 21.36 -22.89 -5.10
C LEU A 314 19.84 -22.92 -5.29
N SER A 315 19.13 -23.67 -4.45
CA SER A 315 17.71 -23.47 -4.20
C SER A 315 17.55 -22.63 -2.94
N GLY A 316 17.19 -21.36 -3.13
CA GLY A 316 16.74 -20.51 -2.04
C GLY A 316 15.40 -21.02 -1.52
N GLU A 317 15.36 -21.46 -0.27
CA GLU A 317 14.13 -21.71 0.47
C GLU A 317 13.22 -20.47 0.41
N LEU A 318 12.10 -20.63 -0.28
CA LEU A 318 11.00 -19.67 -0.30
C LEU A 318 10.11 -19.97 0.91
N ILE A 319 10.13 -19.05 1.86
CA ILE A 319 9.24 -18.96 3.02
C ILE A 319 7.80 -19.30 2.62
N SER A 320 7.27 -20.36 3.24
CA SER A 320 5.90 -20.82 3.06
C SER A 320 4.91 -19.81 3.65
N MET A 321 3.68 -19.71 3.11
CA MET A 321 2.60 -18.92 3.74
C MET A 321 2.31 -19.38 5.19
N ARG A 322 2.68 -20.63 5.51
CA ARG A 322 2.65 -21.16 6.88
C ARG A 322 3.71 -20.51 7.78
N ASP A 323 4.86 -20.14 7.23
CA ASP A 323 5.93 -19.44 7.95
C ASP A 323 5.64 -17.94 8.09
N LEU A 324 4.91 -17.33 7.15
CA LEU A 324 4.45 -15.93 7.29
C LEU A 324 3.34 -15.79 8.35
N THR A 325 2.39 -16.73 8.39
CA THR A 325 1.36 -16.76 9.44
C THR A 325 1.92 -17.22 10.78
N ALA A 326 2.90 -18.13 10.80
CA ALA A 326 3.65 -18.48 12.00
C ALA A 326 4.53 -17.32 12.48
N SER A 327 5.19 -16.58 11.60
CA SER A 327 6.00 -15.40 11.96
C SER A 327 5.15 -14.27 12.55
N ASN A 328 3.95 -14.03 12.02
CA ASN A 328 3.01 -13.08 12.63
C ASN A 328 2.48 -13.58 13.98
N LYS A 329 2.19 -14.89 14.13
CA LYS A 329 1.80 -15.48 15.42
C LYS A 329 2.93 -15.46 16.45
N VAL A 330 4.17 -15.72 16.04
CA VAL A 330 5.37 -15.68 16.89
C VAL A 330 5.69 -14.24 17.29
N SER A 331 5.54 -13.27 16.37
CA SER A 331 5.69 -11.84 16.68
C SER A 331 4.61 -11.36 17.65
N LEU A 332 3.35 -11.80 17.48
CA LEU A 332 2.27 -11.54 18.43
C LEU A 332 2.51 -12.20 19.79
N ALA A 333 2.98 -13.43 19.81
CA ALA A 333 3.31 -14.14 21.05
C ALA A 333 4.51 -13.51 21.77
N LEU A 334 5.51 -13.03 21.04
CA LEU A 334 6.65 -12.29 21.61
C LEU A 334 6.24 -10.91 22.11
N LEU A 335 5.35 -10.20 21.40
CA LEU A 335 4.79 -8.93 21.87
C LEU A 335 3.88 -9.13 23.10
N GLN A 336 3.03 -10.16 23.10
CA GLN A 336 2.21 -10.51 24.27
C GLN A 336 3.07 -10.98 25.44
N LYS A 337 4.16 -11.71 25.18
CA LYS A 337 5.13 -12.14 26.20
C LYS A 337 5.94 -10.97 26.74
N GLN A 338 6.37 -10.04 25.88
CA GLN A 338 7.03 -8.83 26.34
C GLN A 338 6.08 -7.97 27.15
N LEU A 339 4.82 -7.80 26.71
CA LEU A 339 3.81 -7.07 27.48
C LEU A 339 3.48 -7.78 28.81
N SER A 340 3.41 -9.11 28.85
CA SER A 340 3.17 -9.85 30.09
C SER A 340 4.37 -9.83 31.04
N GLU A 341 5.60 -9.92 30.54
CA GLU A 341 6.83 -9.82 31.32
C GLU A 341 7.06 -8.39 31.85
N THR A 342 6.65 -7.37 31.07
CA THR A 342 6.71 -5.96 31.50
C THR A 342 5.60 -5.63 32.51
N ALA A 343 4.44 -6.30 32.42
CA ALA A 343 3.32 -6.12 33.35
C ALA A 343 3.49 -6.89 34.67
N ASN A 344 4.14 -8.07 34.66
CA ASN A 344 4.24 -8.94 35.84
C ASN A 344 5.53 -8.76 36.67
N GLY A 345 6.47 -7.89 36.29
CA GLY A 345 7.51 -7.38 37.21
C GLY A 345 8.26 -8.42 38.06
N TYR A 346 8.75 -9.53 37.48
CA TYR A 346 9.56 -10.51 38.22
C TYR A 346 11.08 -10.30 38.02
N PRO A 347 11.91 -10.50 39.08
CA PRO A 347 13.26 -9.99 39.15
C PRO A 347 14.27 -10.92 38.49
N ARG A 348 15.29 -10.34 37.84
CA ARG A 348 16.43 -11.08 37.27
C ARG A 348 17.30 -11.68 38.38
N SER A 349 17.47 -13.00 38.36
CA SER A 349 18.48 -13.70 39.15
C SER A 349 19.88 -13.29 38.69
N VAL A 350 20.66 -12.78 39.64
CA VAL A 350 22.07 -12.41 39.51
C VAL A 350 22.92 -13.67 39.34
N CYS A 351 23.71 -13.72 38.26
CA CYS A 351 24.94 -14.53 38.25
C CYS A 351 26.10 -13.57 38.01
N VAL A 352 26.90 -13.41 39.06
CA VAL A 352 28.12 -12.61 39.10
C VAL A 352 29.17 -13.32 38.25
N ASN A 353 29.65 -12.66 37.19
CA ASN A 353 31.06 -12.80 36.86
C ASN A 353 31.60 -11.50 36.25
N THR A 354 32.55 -10.94 36.99
CA THR A 354 33.28 -9.71 36.76
C THR A 354 34.14 -9.75 35.50
N ARG A 355 33.92 -8.81 34.57
CA ARG A 355 35.00 -8.00 33.98
C ARG A 355 34.43 -6.79 33.23
N GLN A 356 34.93 -5.63 33.63
CA GLN A 356 34.61 -4.30 33.10
C GLN A 356 34.85 -4.23 31.59
N ASN A 357 33.92 -3.58 30.87
CA ASN A 357 34.22 -2.44 30.01
C ASN A 357 32.91 -1.75 29.62
N GLY A 358 32.80 -0.48 30.03
CA GLY A 358 31.62 0.34 29.80
C GLY A 358 31.43 0.71 28.33
N PHE A 359 30.18 0.69 27.91
CA PHE A 359 29.71 1.48 26.77
C PHE A 359 28.35 2.06 27.13
N SER A 360 28.40 3.23 27.76
CA SER A 360 27.33 4.22 27.74
C SER A 360 27.19 4.69 26.29
N GLY A 361 26.06 4.37 25.66
CA GLY A 361 25.87 4.60 24.22
C GLY A 361 24.42 4.83 23.84
N GLY A 362 23.69 5.62 24.64
CA GLY A 362 22.38 6.14 24.23
C GLY A 362 22.56 7.33 23.30
N VAL A 363 22.35 7.15 21.99
CA VAL A 363 22.39 8.24 21.01
C VAL A 363 20.96 8.73 20.74
N GLY A 364 20.69 10.00 21.02
CA GLY A 364 19.42 10.68 20.72
C GLY A 364 19.06 11.76 21.74
N ALA A 365 18.01 12.54 21.45
CA ALA A 365 17.53 13.64 22.31
C ALA A 365 17.21 13.21 23.76
N LEU A 366 16.92 11.92 23.98
CA LEU A 366 16.75 11.33 25.32
C LEU A 366 18.06 11.13 26.10
N GLY A 367 19.20 10.94 25.42
CA GLY A 367 20.51 10.81 26.08
C GLY A 367 20.98 12.12 26.71
N ILE A 368 20.57 13.26 26.13
CA ILE A 368 20.91 14.60 26.63
C ILE A 368 20.09 14.94 27.90
N MET A 369 18.85 14.45 27.98
CA MET A 369 17.99 14.67 29.15
C MET A 369 18.49 13.92 30.40
N ASN A 370 19.08 12.74 30.21
CA ASN A 370 19.56 11.92 31.32
C ASN A 370 20.85 12.49 31.97
N ASN A 371 21.73 13.11 31.18
CA ASN A 371 22.92 13.79 31.73
C ASN A 371 22.57 15.06 32.52
N ARG A 372 21.52 15.81 32.10
CA ARG A 372 21.05 17.01 32.82
C ARG A 372 20.35 16.69 34.16
N LEU A 373 19.71 15.54 34.28
CA LEU A 373 19.09 15.07 35.53
C LEU A 373 20.12 14.48 36.50
N ALA A 374 21.24 13.94 35.99
CA ALA A 374 22.35 13.48 36.81
C ALA A 374 23.17 14.65 37.42
N GLU A 375 23.36 15.75 36.69
CA GLU A 375 24.10 16.92 37.21
C GLU A 375 23.35 17.69 38.32
N THR A 376 22.01 17.61 38.34
CA THR A 376 21.18 18.33 39.33
C THR A 376 20.88 17.52 40.60
N SER A 377 21.16 16.23 40.60
CA SER A 377 21.00 15.34 41.78
C SER A 377 22.28 15.17 42.60
N ALA A 378 23.43 15.68 42.13
CA ALA A 378 24.70 15.63 42.85
C ALA A 378 25.02 16.90 43.68
N SER A 379 24.08 17.85 43.79
CA SER A 379 24.26 19.09 44.58
C SER A 379 23.13 19.38 45.58
N ARG A 380 22.47 18.35 46.12
CA ARG A 380 21.61 18.46 47.30
C ARG A 380 21.81 17.32 48.26
#